data_AF-A0A1Q2D0E5-F1
#
_entry.id   AF-A0A1Q2D0E5-F1
#
_cell.length_a   1.000
_cell.length_b   1.000
_cell.length_c   1.000
_cell.angle_alpha   90.00
_cell.angle_beta   90.00
_cell.angle_gamma   90.00
#
_symmetry.space_group_name_H-M   'P 1'
#
loop_
_entity.id
_entity.type
_entity.pdbx_description
1 polymer ?
#
loop_
_entity_poly.entity_id
_entity_poly.type
_entity_poly.pdbx_seq_one_letter_code
_entity_poly.pdbx_strand_id
1 'polypeptide(L)' 'MLDSPPGGFGEDGAYVLVRFGGRHFAARVPLHESFHLYLDGEGVLRTNHVLRLWRRTVVRLHYKLVRS' A
#
# COMPACT_ATOMS: atom_id res chain seq x y z
N MET A 1 -6.05 -10.40 -5.94
CA MET A 1 -5.03 -9.94 -4.98
C MET A 1 -4.28 -8.81 -5.65
N LEU A 2 -4.12 -7.67 -4.96
CA LEU A 2 -3.32 -6.54 -5.45
C LEU A 2 -2.09 -6.43 -4.55
N ASP A 3 -0.90 -6.27 -5.14
CA ASP A 3 0.36 -6.21 -4.41
C ASP A 3 1.26 -5.10 -4.97
N SER A 4 2.01 -4.44 -4.09
CA SER A 4 3.08 -3.51 -4.43
C SER A 4 4.43 -4.12 -4.02
N PRO A 5 5.11 -4.84 -4.93
CA PRO A 5 6.28 -5.62 -4.58
C PRO A 5 7.52 -4.76 -4.27
N PRO A 6 8.59 -5.38 -3.76
CA PRO A 6 9.90 -4.75 -3.71
C PRO A 6 10.37 -4.27 -5.07
N GLY A 7 11.01 -3.10 -5.12
CA GLY A 7 11.43 -2.49 -6.38
C GLY A 7 12.38 -1.31 -6.21
N GLY A 8 13.01 -0.94 -7.33
CA GLY A 8 13.94 0.19 -7.45
C GLY A 8 13.22 1.52 -7.69
N PHE A 9 13.98 2.62 -7.66
CA PHE A 9 13.46 3.93 -8.06
C PHE A 9 13.02 3.91 -9.54
N GLY A 10 11.82 4.42 -9.83
CA GLY A 10 11.19 4.39 -11.14
C GLY A 10 10.16 3.26 -11.32
N GLU A 11 10.16 2.26 -10.44
CA GLU A 11 9.18 1.17 -10.44
C GLU A 11 7.97 1.49 -9.56
N ASP A 12 6.91 0.70 -9.69
CA ASP A 12 5.69 0.80 -8.89
C ASP A 12 6.01 0.80 -7.38
N GLY A 13 5.32 1.67 -6.65
CA GLY A 13 5.47 1.80 -5.20
C GLY A 13 5.14 3.20 -4.70
N ALA A 14 5.33 3.40 -3.40
CA ALA A 14 5.12 4.69 -2.76
C ALA A 14 6.37 5.57 -2.86
N TYR A 15 6.15 6.86 -3.12
CA TYR A 15 7.19 7.88 -3.22
C TYR A 15 6.90 9.03 -2.28
N VAL A 16 7.95 9.54 -1.65
CA VAL A 16 7.91 10.81 -0.94
C VAL A 16 8.54 11.86 -1.83
N LEU A 17 7.80 12.95 -2.05
CA LEU A 17 8.24 14.11 -2.80
C LEU A 17 8.47 15.27 -1.83
N VAL A 18 9.65 15.89 -1.91
CA VAL A 18 10.00 17.06 -1.11
C VAL A 18 10.41 18.19 -2.03
N ARG A 19 9.93 19.40 -1.74
CA ARG A 19 10.40 20.63 -2.37
C ARG A 19 11.25 21.41 -1.37
N PHE A 20 12.51 21.65 -1.69
CA PHE A 20 13.45 22.37 -0.83
C PHE A 20 14.34 23.29 -1.67
N GLY A 21 14.40 24.58 -1.30
CA GLY A 21 15.24 25.58 -1.99
C GLY A 21 14.99 25.68 -3.50
N GLY A 22 13.73 25.59 -3.94
CA GLY A 22 13.37 25.64 -5.36
C GLY A 22 13.65 24.36 -6.15
N ARG A 23 14.21 23.31 -5.52
CA ARG A 23 14.46 21.99 -6.14
C ARG A 23 13.43 20.97 -5.66
N HIS A 24 13.15 20.00 -6.52
CA HIS A 24 12.31 18.83 -6.21
C HIS A 24 13.18 17.61 -5.98
N PHE A 25 12.84 16.84 -4.95
CA PHE A 25 13.47 15.59 -4.59
C PHE A 25 12.41 14.51 -4.51
N ALA A 26 12.75 13.32 -4.98
CA ALA A 26 11.90 12.15 -4.92
C ALA A 26 12.70 10.99 -4.33
N ALA A 27 12.09 10.25 -3.40
CA ALA A 27 12.64 9.02 -2.89
C ALA A 27 11.55 7.95 -2.87
N ARG A 28 11.87 6.75 -3.36
CA ARG A 28 11.02 5.58 -3.20
C ARG A 28 11.12 5.13 -1.75
N VAL A 29 9.98 4.97 -1.07
CA VAL A 29 9.96 4.40 0.27
C VAL A 29 9.90 2.87 0.19
N PRO A 30 10.51 2.15 1.14
CA PRO A 30 10.46 0.69 1.19
C PRO A 30 9.12 0.23 1.78
N LEU A 31 8.02 0.74 1.24
CA LEU A 31 6.66 0.36 1.62
C LEU A 31 6.14 -0.70 0.65
N HIS A 32 5.63 -1.80 1.20
CA HIS A 32 5.00 -2.87 0.43
C HIS A 32 3.58 -3.09 0.96
N GLU A 33 2.62 -3.12 0.05
CA GLU A 33 1.20 -3.21 0.38
C GLU A 33 0.61 -4.43 -0.31
N SER A 34 -0.18 -5.22 0.43
CA SER A 34 -0.90 -6.37 -0.12
C SER A 34 -2.37 -6.27 0.26
N PHE A 35 -3.25 -6.31 -0.75
CA PHE A 35 -4.70 -6.29 -0.58
C PHE A 35 -5.31 -7.62 -1.05
N HIS A 36 -6.03 -8.27 -0.14
CA HIS A 36 -6.85 -9.43 -0.44
C HIS A 36 -8.32 -9.08 -0.23
N LEU A 37 -9.05 -8.95 -1.34
CA LEU A 37 -10.49 -8.70 -1.36
C LEU A 37 -11.24 -10.03 -1.50
N TYR A 38 -12.32 -10.18 -0.74
CA TYR A 38 -13.16 -11.37 -0.77
C TYR A 38 -14.59 -11.04 -0.34
N LEU A 39 -15.56 -11.82 -0.81
CA LEU A 39 -16.92 -11.81 -0.26
C LEU A 39 -16.93 -12.74 0.96
N ASP A 40 -17.52 -12.28 2.06
CA ASP A 40 -17.80 -13.16 3.20
C ASP A 40 -19.07 -14.00 2.97
N GLY A 41 -19.43 -14.84 3.95
CA GLY A 41 -20.62 -15.68 3.87
C GLY A 41 -21.95 -14.91 3.76
N GLU A 42 -21.96 -13.63 4.11
CA GLU A 42 -23.12 -12.74 4.05
C GLU A 42 -23.13 -11.90 2.75
N GLY A 43 -22.21 -12.15 1.82
CA GLY A 43 -22.07 -11.40 0.58
C GLY A 43 -21.49 -10.00 0.75
N VAL A 44 -20.88 -9.69 1.91
CA VAL A 44 -20.24 -8.39 2.15
C VAL A 44 -18.83 -8.41 1.60
N LEU A 45 -18.48 -7.40 0.80
CA LEU A 45 -17.12 -7.21 0.28
C LEU A 45 -16.18 -6.76 1.41
N ARG A 46 -15.19 -7.59 1.73
CA ARG A 46 -14.17 -7.36 2.74
C ARG A 46 -12.78 -7.25 2.15
N THR A 47 -11.88 -6.68 2.93
CA THR A 47 -10.47 -6.54 2.56
C THR A 47 -9.58 -6.89 3.74
N ASN A 48 -8.60 -7.75 3.49
CA ASN A 48 -7.42 -7.93 4.33
C ASN A 48 -6.28 -7.15 3.70
N HIS A 49 -5.87 -6.05 4.34
CA HIS A 49 -4.81 -5.17 3.87
C HIS A 49 -3.61 -5.26 4.82
N VAL A 50 -2.43 -5.52 4.28
CA VAL A 50 -1.17 -5.60 5.02
C VAL A 50 -0.21 -4.55 4.47
N LEU A 51 0.26 -3.65 5.35
CA LEU A 51 1.40 -2.76 5.07
C LEU A 51 2.67 -3.32 5.72
N ARG A 52 3.73 -3.40 4.93
CA ARG A 52 5.08 -3.72 5.39
C ARG A 52 6.02 -2.56 5.10
N LEU A 53 6.84 -2.21 6.08
CA LEU A 53 7.98 -1.33 5.91
C LEU A 53 9.25 -2.19 5.91
N TRP A 54 9.98 -2.18 4.80
CA TRP A 54 10.93 -3.23 4.44
C TRP A 54 10.28 -4.61 4.62
N ARG A 55 10.87 -5.48 5.44
CA ARG A 55 10.37 -6.85 5.67
C ARG A 55 9.43 -6.96 6.87
N ARG A 56 9.12 -5.86 7.57
CA ARG A 56 8.34 -5.87 8.82
C ARG A 56 6.91 -5.40 8.57
N THR A 57 5.93 -6.17 9.03
CA THR A 57 4.53 -5.74 9.05
C THR A 57 4.36 -4.62 10.07
N VAL A 58 3.93 -3.46 9.61
CA VAL A 58 3.69 -2.29 10.48
C VAL A 58 2.20 -2.13 10.78
N VAL A 59 1.34 -2.49 9.83
CA VAL A 59 -0.11 -2.35 9.96
C VAL A 59 -0.79 -3.54 9.27
N ARG A 60 -1.84 -4.04 9.91
CA ARG A 60 -2.80 -4.96 9.30
C ARG A 60 -4.20 -4.41 9.52
N LEU A 61 -4.94 -4.22 8.44
CA LEU A 61 -6.30 -3.70 8.47
C LEU A 61 -7.25 -4.76 7.93
N HIS A 62 -8.38 -4.90 8.61
CA HIS A 62 -9.51 -5.69 8.15
C HIS A 62 -10.73 -4.77 8.12
N TYR A 63 -11.27 -4.52 6.94
CA TYR A 63 -12.40 -3.62 6.79
C TYR A 63 -13.37 -4.09 5.70
N LYS A 64 -14.60 -3.59 5.78
CA LYS A 64 -15.62 -3.76 4.74
C LYS A 64 -15.52 -2.62 3.74
N LEU A 65 -15.73 -2.91 2.47
CA LEU A 65 -15.87 -1.91 1.42
C LEU A 65 -17.36 -1.61 1.24
N VAL A 66 -17.71 -0.34 1.36
CA VAL A 66 -19.07 0.16 1.09
C VAL A 66 -18.99 1.16 -0.05
N ARG A 67 -20.04 1.23 -0.88
CA ARG A 67 -20.12 2.22 -1.95
C ARG A 67 -20.48 3.58 -1.34
N SER A 68 -19.76 4.63 -1.74
CA SER A 68 -20.09 6.03 -1.41
C SER A 68 -21.01 6.65 -2.44
#